data_AF-E5RIB2-F1
#
_entry.id   AF-E5RIB2-F1
#
_cell.length_a   1.000
_cell.length_b   1.000
_cell.length_c   1.000
_cell.angle_alpha   90.00
_cell.angle_beta   90.00
_cell.angle_gamma   90.00
#
_symmetry.space_group_name_H-M   'P 1'
#
loop_
_entity.id
_entity.type
_entity.pdbx_description
1 polymer ?
#
loop_
_entity_poly.entity_id
_entity_poly.type
_entity_poly.pdbx_seq_one_letter_code
_entity_poly.pdbx_strand_id
1 'polypeptide(L)'
;MVISVLAAAVSLLYFSVVIIRNKYGRLTRDKKFQRYLARVTDIEATDTNNPNVNYGIVVDCGSSGSRVFVYCWPRHNGNPHDLLDIRQMRDKNRKPVVMKIKPGISEFATSPEKVSDYISPLLNFAA
;
A
#
# COMPACT_ATOMS: atom_id res chain seq x y z
N MET A 1 51.77 28.75 9.30
CA MET A 1 50.70 29.30 8.45
C MET A 1 50.05 28.25 7.55
N VAL A 2 50.81 27.45 6.80
CA VAL A 2 50.24 26.44 5.88
C VAL A 2 49.50 25.31 6.61
N ILE A 3 50.08 24.76 7.69
CA ILE A 3 49.47 23.66 8.47
C ILE A 3 48.15 24.09 9.12
N SER A 4 48.09 25.32 9.66
CA SER A 4 46.87 25.85 10.28
C SER A 4 45.75 26.09 9.26
N VAL A 5 46.10 26.53 8.03
CA VAL A 5 45.14 26.68 6.94
C VAL A 5 44.60 25.32 6.48
N LEU A 6 45.48 24.32 6.35
CA LEU A 6 45.09 22.94 6.02
C LEU A 6 44.16 22.33 7.08
N ALA A 7 44.49 22.49 8.37
CA ALA A 7 43.66 22.01 9.46
C ALA A 7 42.27 22.67 9.49
N ALA A 8 42.21 23.98 9.24
CA ALA A 8 40.96 24.72 9.13
C ALA A 8 40.10 24.24 7.94
N ALA A 9 40.73 24.00 6.78
CA ALA A 9 40.04 23.49 5.59
C ALA A 9 39.48 22.07 5.80
N VAL A 10 40.25 21.18 6.42
CA VAL A 10 39.79 19.81 6.76
C VAL A 10 38.64 19.86 7.77
N SER A 11 38.72 20.74 8.77
CA SER A 11 37.66 20.91 9.75
C SER A 11 36.36 21.40 9.10
N LEU A 12 36.43 22.39 8.22
CA LEU A 12 35.29 22.89 7.43
C LEU A 12 34.68 21.80 6.54
N LEU A 13 35.50 21.00 5.87
CA LEU A 13 35.06 19.85 5.10
C LEU A 13 34.35 18.81 5.98
N TYR A 14 34.90 18.49 7.14
CA TYR A 14 34.27 17.58 8.09
C TYR A 14 32.90 18.09 8.58
N PHE A 15 32.83 19.35 9.02
CA PHE A 15 31.57 19.96 9.47
C PHE A 15 30.53 20.04 8.36
N SER A 16 30.93 20.38 7.14
CA SER A 16 29.99 20.42 6.00
C SER A 16 29.42 19.02 5.71
N VAL A 17 30.25 17.97 5.72
CA VAL A 17 29.79 16.57 5.58
C VAL A 17 28.82 16.19 6.71
N VAL A 18 29.11 16.54 7.96
CA VAL A 18 28.22 16.25 9.11
C VAL A 18 26.86 16.95 8.96
N ILE A 19 26.86 18.25 8.63
CA ILE A 19 25.62 19.03 8.43
C ILE A 19 24.81 18.46 7.27
N ILE A 20 25.46 18.14 6.14
CA ILE A 20 24.82 17.55 4.97
C ILE A 20 24.18 16.21 5.35
N ARG A 21 24.92 15.30 5.99
CA ARG A 21 24.39 14.00 6.44
C ARG A 21 23.19 14.16 7.38
N ASN A 22 23.27 15.09 8.33
CA ASN A 22 22.18 15.35 9.27
C ASN A 22 20.93 15.91 8.56
N LYS A 23 21.11 16.84 7.61
CA LYS A 23 20.01 17.41 6.81
C LYS A 23 19.33 16.34 5.95
N TYR A 24 20.10 15.52 5.23
CA TYR A 24 19.54 14.40 4.45
C TYR A 24 18.85 13.35 5.34
N GLY A 25 19.43 13.03 6.50
CA GLY A 25 18.83 12.14 7.48
C GLY A 25 17.48 12.67 7.98
N ARG A 26 17.41 13.96 8.35
CA ARG A 26 16.17 14.61 8.80
C ARG A 26 15.12 14.63 7.70
N LEU A 27 15.46 15.05 6.49
CA LEU A 27 14.54 15.06 5.34
C LEU A 27 13.95 13.66 5.05
N THR A 28 14.78 12.62 5.15
CA THR A 28 14.33 11.24 4.90
C THR A 28 13.38 10.77 6.00
N ARG A 29 13.66 11.07 7.28
CA ARG A 29 12.74 10.77 8.39
C ARG A 29 11.42 11.51 8.23
N ASP A 30 11.46 12.79 7.87
CA ASP A 30 10.26 13.60 7.68
C ASP A 30 9.39 13.03 6.56
N LYS A 31 9.98 12.61 5.43
CA LYS A 31 9.24 11.91 4.36
C LYS A 31 8.61 10.59 4.82
N LYS A 32 9.33 9.78 5.59
CA LYS A 32 8.80 8.52 6.14
C LYS A 32 7.63 8.79 7.09
N PHE A 33 7.76 9.82 7.93
CA PHE A 33 6.71 10.23 8.86
C PHE A 33 5.46 10.74 8.12
N GLN A 34 5.63 11.56 7.07
CA GLN A 34 4.51 12.02 6.24
C GLN A 34 3.78 10.85 5.55
N ARG A 35 4.51 9.86 5.01
CA ARG A 35 3.91 8.66 4.42
C ARG A 35 3.13 7.83 5.45
N TYR A 36 3.68 7.71 6.67
CA TYR A 36 2.99 7.04 7.76
C TYR A 36 1.69 7.75 8.12
N LEU A 37 1.73 9.07 8.31
CA LEU A 37 0.55 9.86 8.61
C LEU A 37 -0.49 9.74 7.50
N ALA A 38 -0.10 9.92 6.24
CA ALA A 38 -1.00 9.78 5.09
C ALA A 38 -1.71 8.42 5.09
N ARG A 39 -1.01 7.31 5.34
CA ARG A 39 -1.63 5.97 5.37
C ARG A 39 -2.63 5.80 6.52
N VAL A 40 -2.41 6.45 7.65
CA VAL A 40 -3.27 6.33 8.84
C VAL A 40 -4.47 7.26 8.75
N THR A 41 -4.32 8.42 8.10
CA THR A 41 -5.39 9.43 7.97
C THR A 41 -6.24 9.25 6.72
N ASP A 42 -5.70 8.66 5.66
CA ASP A 42 -6.41 8.45 4.39
C ASP A 42 -7.27 7.18 4.45
N ILE A 43 -8.36 7.32 5.20
CA ILE A 43 -9.34 6.26 5.47
C ILE A 43 -10.73 6.62 4.94
N GLU A 44 -10.83 7.65 4.10
CA GLU A 44 -12.10 8.07 3.54
C GLU A 44 -12.73 6.97 2.67
N ALA A 45 -14.06 7.00 2.57
CA ALA A 45 -14.80 6.06 1.75
C ALA A 45 -14.37 6.21 0.28
N THR A 46 -14.25 5.09 -0.44
CA THR A 46 -13.93 5.14 -1.87
C THR A 46 -15.13 5.75 -2.60
N ASP A 47 -14.90 6.80 -3.39
CA ASP A 47 -15.93 7.40 -4.23
C ASP A 47 -16.23 6.48 -5.42
N THR A 48 -17.33 5.74 -5.33
CA THR A 48 -17.77 4.80 -6.37
C THR A 48 -18.42 5.47 -7.58
N ASN A 49 -18.69 6.77 -7.52
CA ASN A 49 -19.24 7.51 -8.66
C ASN A 49 -18.15 8.10 -9.56
N ASN A 50 -16.88 8.07 -9.13
CA ASN A 50 -15.77 8.60 -9.91
C ASN A 50 -15.34 7.62 -11.00
N PRO A 51 -15.55 7.92 -12.29
CA PRO A 51 -15.20 7.00 -13.39
C PRO A 51 -13.69 6.86 -13.60
N ASN A 52 -12.86 7.66 -12.93
CA ASN A 52 -11.40 7.57 -13.00
C ASN A 52 -10.80 6.63 -11.94
N VAL A 53 -11.64 6.03 -11.09
CA VAL A 53 -11.22 4.99 -10.14
C VAL A 53 -11.37 3.64 -10.82
N ASN A 54 -10.30 2.86 -10.79
CA ASN A 54 -10.25 1.49 -11.28
C ASN A 54 -10.27 0.52 -10.09
N TYR A 55 -10.70 -0.71 -10.32
CA TYR A 55 -10.88 -1.73 -9.28
C TYR A 55 -10.16 -3.03 -9.63
N GLY A 56 -9.74 -3.76 -8.59
CA GLY A 56 -9.17 -5.10 -8.72
C GLY A 56 -9.57 -5.97 -7.53
N ILE A 57 -9.89 -7.24 -7.82
CA ILE A 57 -10.34 -8.20 -6.81
C ILE A 57 -9.30 -9.31 -6.68
N VAL A 58 -8.92 -9.63 -5.45
CA VAL A 58 -8.03 -10.76 -5.14
C VAL A 58 -8.73 -11.68 -4.15
N VAL A 59 -8.79 -12.98 -4.48
CA VAL A 59 -9.27 -14.03 -3.57
C VAL A 59 -8.07 -14.82 -3.06
N ASP A 60 -7.80 -14.70 -1.75
CA ASP A 60 -6.81 -15.51 -1.02
C ASP A 60 -7.46 -16.84 -0.61
N CYS A 61 -7.09 -17.92 -1.29
CA CYS A 61 -7.62 -19.27 -1.09
C CYS A 61 -6.79 -20.09 -0.08
N GLY A 62 -6.79 -19.65 1.19
CA GLY A 62 -6.11 -20.36 2.28
C GLY A 62 -6.81 -21.66 2.69
N SER A 63 -6.04 -22.58 3.30
CA SER A 63 -6.55 -23.87 3.80
C SER A 63 -7.62 -23.72 4.90
N SER A 64 -7.56 -22.68 5.73
CA SER A 64 -8.55 -22.42 6.80
C SER A 64 -9.77 -21.61 6.36
N GLY A 65 -9.84 -21.24 5.07
CA GLY A 65 -10.90 -20.38 4.53
C GLY A 65 -10.39 -19.43 3.46
N SER A 66 -11.28 -19.02 2.57
CA SER A 66 -11.00 -18.04 1.52
C SER A 66 -11.40 -16.63 1.94
N ARG A 67 -10.64 -15.63 1.48
CA ARG A 67 -10.90 -14.20 1.72
C ARG A 67 -10.90 -13.44 0.42
N VAL A 68 -11.83 -12.51 0.22
CA VAL A 68 -11.81 -11.57 -0.89
C VAL A 68 -11.35 -10.19 -0.41
N PHE A 69 -10.48 -9.56 -1.17
CA PHE A 69 -10.03 -8.19 -0.98
C PHE A 69 -10.36 -7.40 -2.23
N VAL A 70 -11.02 -6.24 -2.06
CA VAL A 70 -11.24 -5.30 -3.16
C VAL A 70 -10.24 -4.15 -3.03
N TYR A 71 -9.53 -3.91 -4.12
CA TYR A 71 -8.55 -2.83 -4.26
C TYR A 71 -9.05 -1.80 -5.27
N CYS A 72 -8.61 -0.57 -5.11
CA CYS A 72 -8.85 0.50 -6.06
C CYS A 72 -7.59 1.34 -6.29
N TRP A 73 -7.50 1.98 -7.45
CA TRP A 73 -6.45 2.95 -7.78
C TRP A 73 -6.99 4.02 -8.73
N PRO A 74 -6.50 5.27 -8.62
CA PRO A 74 -6.85 6.32 -9.56
C PRO A 74 -6.21 6.05 -10.93
N ARG A 75 -6.64 6.81 -11.93
CA ARG A 75 -5.96 6.87 -13.23
C ARG A 75 -4.47 7.14 -13.05
N HIS A 76 -3.64 6.39 -13.77
CA HIS A 76 -2.19 6.53 -13.75
C HIS A 76 -1.75 7.94 -14.18
N ASN A 77 -0.71 8.49 -13.55
CA ASN A 77 -0.25 9.87 -13.79
C ASN A 77 0.51 10.06 -15.12
N GLY A 78 0.77 8.98 -15.86
CA GLY A 78 1.45 8.98 -17.15
C GLY A 78 2.98 8.91 -17.08
N ASN A 79 3.58 8.96 -15.90
CA ASN A 79 5.03 8.82 -15.72
C ASN A 79 5.44 7.33 -15.78
N PRO A 80 6.24 6.88 -16.74
CA PRO A 80 6.62 5.47 -16.89
C PRO A 80 7.45 4.91 -15.72
N HIS A 81 7.96 5.76 -14.83
CA HIS A 81 8.70 5.34 -13.65
C HIS A 81 7.83 5.18 -12.40
N ASP A 82 6.57 5.61 -12.44
CA ASP A 82 5.64 5.45 -11.34
C ASP A 82 4.83 4.15 -11.50
N LEU A 83 4.43 3.59 -10.36
CA LEU A 83 3.52 2.45 -10.30
C LEU A 83 2.10 2.95 -10.03
N LEU A 84 1.11 2.05 -10.19
CA LEU A 84 -0.25 2.32 -9.74
C LEU A 84 -0.29 2.58 -8.23
N ASP A 85 -1.04 3.61 -7.83
CA ASP A 85 -1.32 3.91 -6.41
C ASP A 85 -2.47 3.02 -5.91
N ILE A 86 -2.15 1.74 -5.71
CA ILE A 86 -3.11 0.71 -5.30
C ILE A 86 -3.37 0.79 -3.80
N ARG A 87 -4.65 0.84 -3.43
CA ARG A 87 -5.12 0.91 -2.04
C ARG A 87 -6.29 -0.03 -1.83
N GLN A 88 -6.54 -0.42 -0.59
CA GLN A 88 -7.71 -1.24 -0.26
C GLN A 88 -8.97 -0.36 -0.33
N MET A 89 -9.99 -0.83 -1.05
CA MET A 89 -11.27 -0.13 -1.17
C MET A 89 -11.92 0.02 0.21
N ARG A 90 -12.59 1.16 0.42
CA ARG A 90 -13.30 1.51 1.65
C ARG A 90 -14.78 1.65 1.37
N ASP A 91 -15.61 0.99 2.18
CA ASP A 91 -17.07 1.15 2.12
C ASP A 91 -17.52 2.54 2.62
N LYS A 92 -18.82 2.81 2.54
CA LYS A 92 -19.43 4.05 3.07
C LYS A 92 -19.18 4.30 4.57
N ASN A 93 -18.80 3.27 5.32
CA ASN A 93 -18.49 3.34 6.74
C ASN A 93 -16.97 3.46 6.99
N ARG A 94 -16.17 3.71 5.94
CA ARG A 94 -14.70 3.80 6.00
C ARG A 94 -14.03 2.49 6.42
N LYS A 95 -14.71 1.36 6.25
CA LYS A 95 -14.19 0.03 6.54
C LYS A 95 -13.61 -0.60 5.28
N PRO A 96 -12.49 -1.35 5.38
CA PRO A 96 -11.95 -2.03 4.22
C PRO A 96 -12.96 -3.05 3.67
N VAL A 97 -13.13 -3.07 2.36
CA VAL A 97 -14.00 -4.03 1.67
C VAL A 97 -13.29 -5.38 1.63
N VAL A 98 -13.64 -6.23 2.61
CA VAL A 98 -13.08 -7.57 2.79
C VAL A 98 -14.16 -8.49 3.35
N MET A 99 -14.20 -9.72 2.84
CA MET A 99 -15.06 -10.78 3.37
C MET A 99 -14.29 -12.08 3.48
N LYS A 100 -14.59 -12.89 4.48
CA LYS A 100 -14.03 -14.23 4.70
C LYS A 100 -15.13 -15.26 4.81
N ILE A 101 -14.91 -16.42 4.21
CA ILE A 101 -15.72 -17.64 4.39
C ILE A 101 -14.86 -18.81 4.89
N LYS A 102 -15.51 -19.87 5.35
CA LYS A 102 -14.92 -21.13 5.81
C LYS A 102 -15.78 -22.32 5.32
N PRO A 103 -15.22 -23.53 5.17
CA PRO A 103 -13.82 -23.91 5.35
C PRO A 103 -12.95 -23.44 4.18
N GLY A 104 -11.71 -23.90 4.04
CA GLY A 104 -10.87 -23.57 2.87
C GLY A 104 -11.26 -24.34 1.61
N ILE A 105 -10.85 -23.83 0.45
CA ILE A 105 -11.17 -24.43 -0.86
C ILE A 105 -10.65 -25.88 -0.99
N SER A 106 -9.57 -26.21 -0.28
CA SER A 106 -8.95 -27.54 -0.28
C SER A 106 -9.87 -28.64 0.27
N GLU A 107 -10.86 -28.29 1.09
CA GLU A 107 -11.85 -29.27 1.60
C GLU A 107 -12.73 -29.85 0.49
N PHE A 108 -12.78 -29.19 -0.68
CA PHE A 108 -13.55 -29.64 -1.85
C PHE A 108 -12.70 -30.44 -2.84
N ALA A 109 -11.51 -30.94 -2.45
CA ALA A 109 -10.62 -31.70 -3.34
C ALA A 109 -11.31 -32.91 -4.02
N THR A 110 -12.29 -33.53 -3.37
CA THR A 110 -13.07 -34.66 -3.90
C THR A 110 -14.46 -34.25 -4.43
N SER A 111 -14.78 -32.96 -4.43
CA SER A 111 -16.06 -32.41 -4.92
C SER A 111 -15.83 -31.06 -5.66
N PRO A 112 -15.02 -31.05 -6.75
CA PRO A 112 -14.65 -29.81 -7.47
C PRO A 112 -15.86 -29.06 -8.04
N GLU A 113 -16.96 -29.75 -8.33
CA GLU A 113 -18.21 -29.16 -8.81
C GLU A 113 -18.85 -28.18 -7.81
N LYS A 114 -18.55 -28.31 -6.52
CA LYS A 114 -19.08 -27.43 -5.44
C LYS A 114 -18.30 -26.14 -5.26
N VAL A 115 -17.14 -26.00 -5.93
CA VAL A 115 -16.24 -24.85 -5.73
C VAL A 115 -16.88 -23.54 -6.18
N SER A 116 -17.66 -23.56 -7.27
CA SER A 116 -18.37 -22.37 -7.75
C SER A 116 -19.35 -21.83 -6.71
N ASP A 117 -20.15 -22.71 -6.10
CA ASP A 117 -21.09 -22.33 -5.04
C ASP A 117 -20.37 -21.81 -3.80
N TYR A 118 -19.24 -22.44 -3.43
CA TYR A 118 -18.41 -22.01 -2.31
C TYR A 118 -17.83 -20.60 -2.51
N ILE A 119 -17.36 -20.24 -3.71
CA ILE A 119 -16.76 -18.92 -4.00
C ILE A 119 -17.82 -17.84 -4.25
N SER A 120 -19.03 -18.20 -4.68
CA SER A 120 -20.10 -17.26 -5.05
C SER A 120 -20.40 -16.16 -4.01
N PRO A 121 -20.47 -16.43 -2.69
CA PRO A 121 -20.69 -15.38 -1.69
C PRO A 121 -19.61 -14.29 -1.69
N LEU A 122 -18.35 -14.65 -2.00
CA LEU A 122 -17.25 -13.69 -2.07
C LEU A 122 -17.37 -12.78 -3.30
N LEU A 123 -17.80 -13.33 -4.43
CA LEU A 123 -17.96 -12.57 -5.67
C LEU A 123 -19.17 -11.64 -5.59
N ASN A 124 -20.31 -12.11 -5.08
CA ASN A 124 -21.51 -11.29 -4.86
C ASN A 124 -21.30 -10.17 -3.84
N PHE A 125 -20.35 -10.34 -2.91
CA PHE A 125 -19.96 -9.28 -2.00
C PHE A 125 -19.13 -8.19 -2.69
N ALA A 126 -18.34 -8.56 -3.69
CA ALA A 126 -17.39 -7.67 -4.36
C ALA A 126 -17.95 -7.00 -5.63
N ALA A 127 -18.97 -7.57 -6.26
CA ALA A 127 -19.53 -7.17 -7.55
C ALA A 127 -21.07 -7.20 -7.57
#